data_AF-A0AA39NS97-F1
#
_entry.id   AF-A0AA39NS97-F1
#
_cell.length_a   1.000
_cell.length_b   1.000
_cell.length_c   1.000
_cell.angle_alpha   90.00
_cell.angle_beta   90.00
_cell.angle_gamma   90.00
#
_symmetry.space_group_name_H-M   'P 1'
#
loop_
_entity.id
_entity.type
_entity.pdbx_description
1 polymer ?
#
loop_
_entity_poly.entity_id
_entity_poly.type
_entity_poly.pdbx_seq_one_letter_code
_entity_poly.pdbx_strand_id
1 'polypeptide(L)'
;MLSTRIREDRKDQQFKLSAVTETGRAESSIEVPKQRSYNGSKLVIPRSLADTPCATLGVQGVLDALNAILETSHTLPTAASSSTSPASLAPSSASSVQDQLSRLSILKDFIERNYDFGTAYALLRPVWKEVSFSNAQDKLRRRERKDSERRRKALVGNRIVDKYLRPRRVWDLFSNRVVPSWINNKWITPISHAWVDEKDRVAVQTPINGQEWPVPLPKDADLNLIRIEMLNLGLEHTWLDILCLRQKGGPREDLRVAEWRLDVPTIGRVYRGADVVIYLSGLGRPLRLKEGDLDSDRSWFRRAWTVQEVGSQRIIAGDIPDGPMHAQRIYGGKYKTALLTRFHKELHSVEKAGLKTFVALENMQKRVSTNPVDRVAGLAFILGLRRIPVYHESETVEDAWTALVNAMQPILRVHFLLLYPAVGLGSKKWRPSWGQVMTEPPPKDVRIVAYNKAVYHDDKTQEDWSDVVCIERGCVRGFNVGSAEEHGDRCGELVVEAADGSTRTFKIRVAHRFLIPEDTYALLGCDLSPCRQWAIGRRLPDQRFEKVSVIEMGSYHEVDRLWEYTTRFKLLKKSRYILI
;
A
#
# COMPACT_ATOMS: atom_id res chain seq x y z
N MET A 1 -39.90 31.50 -21.94
CA MET A 1 -40.03 30.12 -21.41
C MET A 1 -39.47 29.05 -22.36
N LEU A 2 -39.72 29.09 -23.68
CA LEU A 2 -39.11 28.11 -24.62
C LEU A 2 -37.57 28.17 -24.68
N SER A 3 -36.97 29.37 -24.65
CA SER A 3 -35.50 29.52 -24.67
C SER A 3 -34.81 28.98 -23.42
N THR A 4 -35.49 28.98 -22.27
CA THR A 4 -34.95 28.46 -20.99
C THR A 4 -34.99 26.94 -20.99
N ARG A 5 -36.11 26.34 -21.44
CA ARG A 5 -36.24 24.88 -21.63
C ARG A 5 -35.26 24.31 -22.65
N ILE A 6 -35.02 25.00 -23.77
CA ILE A 6 -34.02 24.54 -24.76
C ILE A 6 -32.58 24.63 -24.21
N ARG A 7 -32.31 25.58 -23.30
CA ARG A 7 -31.00 25.73 -22.64
C ARG A 7 -30.82 24.73 -21.49
N GLU A 8 -31.90 24.36 -20.81
CA GLU A 8 -31.96 23.28 -19.82
C GLU A 8 -31.86 21.89 -20.48
N ASP A 9 -32.61 21.62 -21.55
CA ASP A 9 -32.52 20.36 -22.33
C ASP A 9 -31.14 20.17 -22.96
N ARG A 10 -30.53 21.24 -23.50
CA ARG A 10 -29.14 21.18 -23.99
C ARG A 10 -28.14 20.94 -22.86
N LYS A 11 -28.35 21.52 -21.67
CA LYS A 11 -27.49 21.27 -20.49
C LYS A 11 -27.63 19.83 -19.98
N ASP A 12 -28.84 19.28 -19.97
CA ASP A 12 -29.13 17.91 -19.51
C ASP A 12 -28.59 16.82 -20.46
N GLN A 13 -28.36 17.15 -21.73
CA GLN A 13 -27.74 16.26 -22.71
C GLN A 13 -26.21 16.37 -22.79
N GLN A 14 -25.63 17.54 -22.46
CA GLN A 14 -24.23 17.85 -22.77
C GLN A 14 -23.21 17.20 -21.82
N PHE A 15 -23.63 16.62 -20.71
CA PHE A 15 -22.73 16.06 -19.68
C PHE A 15 -23.12 14.66 -19.17
N LYS A 16 -24.03 13.95 -19.86
CA LYS A 16 -24.31 12.54 -19.56
C LYS A 16 -23.25 11.65 -20.22
N LEU A 17 -22.39 11.06 -19.40
CA LEU A 17 -21.41 10.07 -19.87
C LEU A 17 -22.09 8.74 -20.12
N SER A 18 -21.76 8.11 -21.25
CA SER A 18 -22.15 6.73 -21.56
C SER A 18 -21.05 6.00 -22.30
N ALA A 19 -21.13 4.67 -22.32
CA ALA A 19 -20.25 3.82 -23.10
C ALA A 19 -20.28 4.23 -24.59
N VAL A 20 -21.46 4.62 -25.11
CA VAL A 20 -21.62 5.06 -26.50
C VAL A 20 -20.83 6.35 -26.76
N THR A 21 -21.02 7.36 -25.90
CA THR A 21 -20.39 8.67 -26.09
C THR A 21 -18.89 8.67 -25.83
N GLU A 22 -18.42 7.82 -24.91
CA GLU A 22 -17.01 7.79 -24.51
C GLU A 22 -16.15 6.77 -25.31
N THR A 23 -16.78 5.70 -25.83
CA THR A 23 -16.06 4.59 -26.49
C THR A 23 -16.65 4.18 -27.84
N GLY A 24 -17.84 4.68 -28.21
CA GLY A 24 -18.57 4.23 -29.41
C GLY A 24 -19.27 2.88 -29.28
N ARG A 25 -19.12 2.18 -28.14
CA ARG A 25 -19.74 0.87 -27.91
C ARG A 25 -21.17 1.02 -27.41
N ALA A 26 -22.08 0.20 -27.94
CA ALA A 26 -23.46 0.13 -27.46
C ALA A 26 -23.51 -0.32 -25.99
N GLU A 27 -24.32 0.35 -25.16
CA GLU A 27 -24.47 0.01 -23.73
C GLU A 27 -24.92 -1.44 -23.50
N SER A 28 -25.76 -1.98 -24.39
CA SER A 28 -26.21 -3.37 -24.34
C SER A 28 -25.08 -4.39 -24.53
N SER A 29 -23.96 -3.99 -25.16
CA SER A 29 -22.76 -4.83 -25.31
C SER A 29 -21.84 -4.81 -24.08
N ILE A 30 -22.11 -3.93 -23.11
CA ILE A 30 -21.34 -3.82 -21.89
C ILE A 30 -21.99 -4.67 -20.79
N GLU A 31 -21.29 -5.72 -20.38
CA GLU A 31 -21.81 -6.69 -19.43
C GLU A 31 -21.97 -6.10 -18.02
N VAL A 32 -21.00 -5.28 -17.59
CA VAL A 32 -20.98 -4.65 -16.26
C VAL A 32 -21.95 -3.46 -16.27
N PRO A 33 -23.09 -3.51 -15.57
CA PRO A 33 -24.11 -2.46 -15.68
C PRO A 33 -23.59 -1.09 -15.27
N LYS A 34 -22.72 -1.03 -14.25
CA LYS A 34 -22.11 0.23 -13.78
C LYS A 34 -21.13 0.87 -14.76
N GLN A 35 -20.73 0.18 -15.83
CA GLN A 35 -19.89 0.73 -16.90
C GLN A 35 -20.70 1.32 -18.07
N ARG A 36 -22.02 1.15 -18.10
CA ARG A 36 -22.88 1.54 -19.24
C ARG A 36 -23.09 3.03 -19.36
N SER A 37 -23.59 3.65 -18.29
CA SER A 37 -23.90 5.08 -18.25
C SER A 37 -23.68 5.62 -16.85
N TYR A 38 -23.28 6.89 -16.75
CA TYR A 38 -23.20 7.59 -15.48
C TYR A 38 -24.53 8.27 -15.19
N ASN A 39 -25.13 7.92 -14.05
CA ASN A 39 -26.46 8.43 -13.65
C ASN A 39 -26.38 9.36 -12.44
N GLY A 40 -25.18 9.82 -12.06
CA GLY A 40 -25.00 10.73 -10.93
C GLY A 40 -25.34 12.19 -11.25
N SER A 41 -25.59 12.98 -10.21
CA SER A 41 -26.00 14.39 -10.34
C SER A 41 -24.85 15.38 -10.50
N LYS A 42 -23.61 14.96 -10.22
CA LYS A 42 -22.44 15.84 -10.34
C LYS A 42 -22.03 15.97 -11.80
N LEU A 43 -21.76 17.20 -12.24
CA LEU A 43 -21.26 17.49 -13.58
C LEU A 43 -19.86 16.90 -13.79
N VAL A 44 -19.71 16.18 -14.89
CA VAL A 44 -18.46 15.55 -15.31
C VAL A 44 -18.24 15.87 -16.79
N ILE A 45 -17.01 16.23 -17.18
CA ILE A 45 -16.74 16.57 -18.58
C ILE A 45 -16.57 15.30 -19.43
N PRO A 46 -17.14 15.24 -20.65
CA PRO A 46 -16.95 14.12 -21.56
C PRO A 46 -15.50 14.06 -22.03
N ARG A 47 -15.04 12.87 -22.44
CA ARG A 47 -13.69 12.67 -22.96
C ARG A 47 -13.40 13.59 -24.14
N SER A 48 -14.35 13.76 -25.05
CA SER A 48 -14.19 14.62 -26.23
C SER A 48 -13.82 16.06 -25.86
N LEU A 49 -14.45 16.62 -24.84
CA LEU A 49 -14.11 17.95 -24.33
C LEU A 49 -12.78 17.92 -23.57
N ALA A 50 -12.57 16.93 -22.70
CA ALA A 50 -11.33 16.81 -21.93
C ALA A 50 -10.08 16.75 -22.83
N ASP A 51 -10.16 16.00 -23.94
CA ASP A 51 -9.09 15.79 -24.91
C ASP A 51 -8.90 16.97 -25.88
N THR A 52 -9.77 18.00 -25.82
CA THR A 52 -9.65 19.17 -26.70
C THR A 52 -8.47 20.05 -26.24
N PRO A 53 -7.48 20.34 -27.10
CA PRO A 53 -6.39 21.28 -26.76
C PRO A 53 -6.94 22.67 -26.43
N CYS A 54 -6.42 23.31 -25.38
CA CYS A 54 -6.81 24.68 -25.02
C CYS A 54 -6.55 25.66 -26.16
N ALA A 55 -5.50 25.43 -26.97
CA ALA A 55 -5.19 26.23 -28.14
C ALA A 55 -6.32 26.26 -29.17
N THR A 56 -7.03 25.15 -29.36
CA THR A 56 -8.17 25.04 -30.29
C THR A 56 -9.38 25.86 -29.83
N LEU A 57 -9.60 25.93 -28.52
CA LEU A 57 -10.69 26.73 -27.93
C LEU A 57 -10.35 28.22 -27.86
N GLY A 58 -9.05 28.55 -27.79
CA GLY A 58 -8.58 29.90 -27.47
C GLY A 58 -8.91 30.30 -26.03
N VAL A 59 -8.36 31.42 -25.59
CA VAL A 59 -8.53 31.92 -24.20
C VAL A 59 -10.01 32.08 -23.84
N GLN A 60 -10.78 32.70 -24.75
CA GLN A 60 -12.21 32.95 -24.51
C GLN A 60 -13.02 31.64 -24.48
N GLY A 61 -12.75 30.69 -25.39
CA GLY A 61 -13.46 29.41 -25.40
C GLY A 61 -13.19 28.57 -24.16
N VAL A 62 -11.95 28.59 -23.62
CA VAL A 62 -11.64 27.93 -22.35
C VAL A 62 -12.39 28.61 -21.18
N LEU A 63 -12.42 29.94 -21.13
CA LEU A 63 -13.17 30.68 -20.11
C LEU A 63 -14.66 30.34 -20.15
N ASP A 64 -15.26 30.37 -21.34
CA ASP A 64 -16.69 30.12 -21.54
C ASP A 64 -17.07 28.69 -21.14
N ALA A 65 -16.24 27.70 -21.51
CA ALA A 65 -16.44 26.32 -21.08
C ALA A 65 -16.31 26.16 -19.57
N LEU A 66 -15.30 26.77 -18.93
CA LEU A 66 -15.16 26.76 -17.46
C LEU A 66 -16.37 27.41 -16.77
N ASN A 67 -16.81 28.57 -17.25
CA ASN A 67 -17.99 29.26 -16.74
C ASN A 67 -19.27 28.41 -16.87
N ALA A 68 -19.45 27.75 -18.02
CA ALA A 68 -20.60 26.90 -18.27
C ALA A 68 -20.63 25.69 -17.32
N ILE A 69 -19.49 25.00 -17.15
CA ILE A 69 -19.39 23.77 -16.35
C ILE A 69 -19.41 24.08 -14.84
N LEU A 70 -18.74 25.15 -14.42
CA LEU A 70 -18.63 25.51 -13.01
C LEU A 70 -19.75 26.46 -12.56
N GLU A 71 -20.67 26.82 -13.44
CA GLU A 71 -21.78 27.74 -13.17
C GLU A 71 -21.29 29.08 -12.63
N THR A 72 -20.32 29.67 -13.32
CA THR A 72 -19.76 31.00 -13.03
C THR A 72 -19.97 31.96 -14.19
N SER A 73 -19.67 33.24 -13.99
CA SER A 73 -19.80 34.28 -15.01
C SER A 73 -18.61 35.22 -15.00
N HIS A 74 -17.40 34.67 -14.89
CA HIS A 74 -16.17 35.45 -14.92
C HIS A 74 -15.92 36.02 -16.31
N THR A 75 -15.35 37.23 -16.35
CA THR A 75 -15.01 37.94 -17.58
C THR A 75 -13.50 38.21 -17.63
N LEU A 76 -13.00 38.52 -18.82
CA LEU A 76 -11.61 38.93 -19.05
C LEU A 76 -11.55 40.46 -19.25
N PRO A 77 -10.38 41.08 -19.07
CA PRO A 77 -10.23 42.53 -19.26
C PRO A 77 -10.55 42.94 -20.70
N THR A 78 -11.32 43.99 -20.88
CA THR A 78 -11.55 44.66 -22.18
C THR A 78 -10.52 45.77 -22.39
N ALA A 79 -10.24 46.14 -23.65
CA ALA A 79 -9.26 47.20 -23.96
C ALA A 79 -9.51 48.52 -23.19
N ALA A 80 -10.77 48.88 -22.92
CA ALA A 80 -11.16 50.06 -22.16
C ALA A 80 -10.82 50.03 -20.65
N SER A 81 -10.60 48.84 -20.06
CA SER A 81 -10.22 48.70 -18.64
C SER A 81 -8.71 48.67 -18.41
N SER A 82 -7.91 48.65 -19.49
CA SER A 82 -6.44 48.63 -19.43
C SER A 82 -5.79 50.04 -19.47
N SER A 83 -6.55 51.07 -19.84
CA SER A 83 -6.08 52.47 -19.94
C SER A 83 -6.18 53.25 -18.62
N THR A 84 -6.84 52.70 -17.59
CA THR A 84 -7.05 53.37 -16.31
C THR A 84 -6.04 52.86 -15.30
N SER A 85 -5.20 53.74 -14.74
CA SER A 85 -4.20 53.36 -13.73
C SER A 85 -4.89 52.71 -12.52
N PRO A 86 -4.42 51.55 -12.01
CA PRO A 86 -4.99 50.92 -10.81
C PRO A 86 -5.02 51.84 -9.59
N ALA A 87 -4.13 52.84 -9.55
CA ALA A 87 -4.02 53.81 -8.47
C ALA A 87 -5.21 54.79 -8.36
N SER A 88 -6.03 54.94 -9.41
CA SER A 88 -7.20 55.84 -9.41
C SER A 88 -8.54 55.12 -9.23
N LEU A 89 -8.54 53.81 -9.01
CA LEU A 89 -9.74 52.98 -8.86
C LEU A 89 -10.04 52.71 -7.39
N ALA A 90 -11.33 52.58 -7.05
CA ALA A 90 -11.73 52.13 -5.73
C ALA A 90 -11.15 50.73 -5.43
N PRO A 91 -10.80 50.39 -4.18
CA PRO A 91 -10.14 49.13 -3.81
C PRO A 91 -10.86 47.86 -4.31
N SER A 92 -12.20 47.88 -4.32
CA SER A 92 -13.03 46.77 -4.82
C SER A 92 -12.92 46.57 -6.33
N SER A 93 -12.83 47.66 -7.10
CA SER A 93 -12.64 47.62 -8.55
C SER A 93 -11.21 47.21 -8.95
N ALA A 94 -10.19 47.65 -8.20
CA ALA A 94 -8.79 47.28 -8.47
C ALA A 94 -8.53 45.78 -8.23
N SER A 95 -9.08 45.21 -7.15
CA SER A 95 -8.99 43.77 -6.88
C SER A 95 -9.68 42.93 -7.97
N SER A 96 -10.81 43.40 -8.52
CA SER A 96 -11.53 42.73 -9.59
C SER A 96 -10.71 42.70 -10.89
N VAL A 97 -10.10 43.83 -11.28
CA VAL A 97 -9.26 43.92 -12.49
C VAL A 97 -8.02 43.03 -12.38
N GLN A 98 -7.35 43.01 -11.22
CA GLN A 98 -6.19 42.15 -10.98
C GLN A 98 -6.54 40.66 -11.15
N ASP A 99 -7.72 40.27 -10.69
CA ASP A 99 -8.24 38.92 -10.78
C ASP A 99 -8.60 38.52 -12.22
N GLN A 100 -9.12 39.45 -13.02
CA GLN A 100 -9.35 39.24 -14.45
C GLN A 100 -8.03 39.07 -15.21
N LEU A 101 -7.02 39.90 -14.92
CA LEU A 101 -5.67 39.79 -15.49
C LEU A 101 -5.00 38.46 -15.10
N SER A 102 -5.17 38.03 -13.86
CA SER A 102 -4.63 36.75 -13.36
C SER A 102 -5.28 35.55 -14.06
N ARG A 103 -6.60 35.61 -14.33
CA ARG A 103 -7.32 34.61 -15.16
C ARG A 103 -6.82 34.63 -16.60
N LEU A 104 -6.67 35.80 -17.21
CA LEU A 104 -6.14 35.92 -18.57
C LEU A 104 -4.74 35.30 -18.69
N SER A 105 -3.86 35.61 -17.74
CA SER A 105 -2.48 35.12 -17.72
C SER A 105 -2.40 33.60 -17.64
N ILE A 106 -3.14 32.96 -16.72
CA ILE A 106 -3.09 31.49 -16.58
C ILE A 106 -3.74 30.76 -17.75
N LEU A 107 -4.79 31.32 -18.35
CA LEU A 107 -5.42 30.72 -19.53
C LEU A 107 -4.49 30.80 -20.75
N LYS A 108 -3.71 31.88 -20.89
CA LYS A 108 -2.64 31.98 -21.90
C LYS A 108 -1.52 30.97 -21.65
N ASP A 109 -1.04 30.84 -20.41
CA ASP A 109 0.00 29.87 -20.04
C ASP A 109 -0.41 28.43 -20.37
N PHE A 110 -1.68 28.05 -20.17
CA PHE A 110 -2.18 26.73 -20.56
C PHE A 110 -2.16 26.49 -22.07
N ILE A 111 -2.44 27.51 -22.88
CA ILE A 111 -2.34 27.43 -24.34
C ILE A 111 -0.86 27.29 -24.76
N GLU A 112 0.02 28.12 -24.19
CA GLU A 112 1.46 28.12 -24.49
C GLU A 112 2.12 26.79 -24.11
N ARG A 113 1.67 26.15 -23.02
CA ARG A 113 2.12 24.82 -22.59
C ARG A 113 1.46 23.66 -23.32
N ASN A 114 0.59 23.94 -24.29
CA ASN A 114 -0.16 22.94 -25.04
C ASN A 114 -0.98 21.99 -24.14
N TYR A 115 -1.60 22.53 -23.09
CA TYR A 115 -2.49 21.75 -22.24
C TYR A 115 -3.83 21.50 -22.94
N ASP A 116 -4.42 20.35 -22.63
CA ASP A 116 -5.81 20.07 -22.97
C ASP A 116 -6.78 20.65 -21.93
N PHE A 117 -8.04 20.75 -22.32
CA PHE A 117 -9.08 21.32 -21.47
C PHE A 117 -9.28 20.51 -20.20
N GLY A 118 -9.13 19.19 -20.23
CA GLY A 118 -9.23 18.33 -19.04
C GLY A 118 -8.20 18.71 -17.99
N THR A 119 -6.94 18.93 -18.40
CA THR A 119 -5.84 19.33 -17.52
C THR A 119 -6.09 20.72 -16.94
N ALA A 120 -6.48 21.67 -17.80
CA ALA A 120 -6.84 23.02 -17.37
C ALA A 120 -8.00 23.02 -16.35
N TYR A 121 -9.06 22.27 -16.65
CA TYR A 121 -10.22 22.10 -15.79
C TYR A 121 -9.84 21.50 -14.43
N ALA A 122 -9.02 20.45 -14.41
CA ALA A 122 -8.58 19.80 -13.18
C ALA A 122 -7.78 20.74 -12.26
N LEU A 123 -6.88 21.53 -12.85
CA LEU A 123 -6.04 22.49 -12.11
C LEU A 123 -6.85 23.68 -11.57
N LEU A 124 -7.80 24.18 -12.34
CA LEU A 124 -8.55 25.38 -12.01
C LEU A 124 -9.79 25.12 -11.16
N ARG A 125 -10.47 23.98 -11.34
CA ARG A 125 -11.73 23.66 -10.64
C ARG A 125 -11.68 23.89 -9.12
N PRO A 126 -10.61 23.54 -8.38
CA PRO A 126 -10.57 23.75 -6.93
C PRO A 126 -10.50 25.22 -6.50
N VAL A 127 -10.09 26.11 -7.40
CA VAL A 127 -9.80 27.52 -7.11
C VAL A 127 -10.67 28.50 -7.89
N TRP A 128 -11.40 28.01 -8.89
CA TRP A 128 -12.12 28.86 -9.85
C TRP A 128 -13.16 29.77 -9.20
N LYS A 129 -13.88 29.24 -8.21
CA LYS A 129 -14.92 29.96 -7.45
C LYS A 129 -14.37 30.79 -6.28
N GLU A 130 -13.05 30.81 -6.04
CA GLU A 130 -12.50 31.63 -4.96
C GLU A 130 -12.72 33.12 -5.26
N VAL A 131 -13.07 33.88 -4.22
CA VAL A 131 -13.40 35.32 -4.32
C VAL A 131 -12.22 36.14 -4.84
N SER A 132 -11.00 35.71 -4.52
CA SER A 132 -9.76 36.29 -5.04
C SER A 132 -8.95 35.21 -5.75
N PHE A 133 -8.95 35.25 -7.07
CA PHE A 133 -8.29 34.26 -7.93
C PHE A 133 -6.77 34.34 -7.86
N SER A 134 -6.23 35.55 -7.74
CA SER A 134 -4.80 35.80 -7.49
C SER A 134 -4.29 35.07 -6.23
N ASN A 135 -5.01 35.18 -5.11
CA ASN A 135 -4.70 34.45 -3.88
C ASN A 135 -4.79 32.93 -4.05
N ALA A 136 -5.72 32.46 -4.89
CA ALA A 136 -5.92 31.06 -5.15
C ALA A 136 -4.78 30.43 -5.96
N GLN A 137 -4.21 31.16 -6.93
CA GLN A 137 -3.00 30.73 -7.66
C GLN A 137 -1.80 30.62 -6.72
N ASP A 138 -1.58 31.60 -5.84
CA ASP A 138 -0.50 31.57 -4.86
C ASP A 138 -0.63 30.36 -3.93
N LYS A 139 -1.85 30.01 -3.54
CA LYS A 139 -2.15 28.82 -2.74
C LYS A 139 -1.75 27.53 -3.46
N LEU A 140 -2.02 27.39 -4.76
CA LEU A 140 -1.57 26.24 -5.56
C LEU A 140 -0.05 26.16 -5.62
N ARG A 141 0.64 27.26 -5.96
CA ARG A 141 2.12 27.33 -5.98
C ARG A 141 2.74 26.95 -4.63
N ARG A 142 2.12 27.40 -3.52
CA ARG A 142 2.55 27.03 -2.16
C ARG A 142 2.38 25.52 -1.89
N ARG A 143 1.28 24.92 -2.35
CA ARG A 143 1.03 23.47 -2.19
C ARG A 143 2.04 22.64 -2.97
N GLU A 144 2.30 23.00 -4.22
CA GLU A 144 3.30 22.35 -5.07
C GLU A 144 4.70 22.40 -4.44
N ARG A 145 5.12 23.59 -3.97
CA ARG A 145 6.42 23.75 -3.29
C ARG A 145 6.53 22.89 -2.04
N LYS A 146 5.46 22.85 -1.23
CA LYS A 146 5.40 22.03 -0.01
C LYS A 146 5.47 20.53 -0.32
N ASP A 147 4.76 20.05 -1.34
CA ASP A 147 4.84 18.63 -1.76
C ASP A 147 6.25 18.29 -2.25
N SER A 148 6.84 19.13 -3.10
CA SER A 148 8.20 18.96 -3.62
C SER A 148 9.24 18.92 -2.49
N GLU A 149 9.16 19.87 -1.56
CA GLU A 149 10.05 19.92 -0.40
C GLU A 149 9.88 18.70 0.50
N ARG A 150 8.64 18.28 0.74
CA ARG A 150 8.33 17.11 1.58
C ARG A 150 8.88 15.83 0.96
N ARG A 151 8.71 15.61 -0.35
CA ARG A 151 9.29 14.45 -1.05
C ARG A 151 10.81 14.46 -1.02
N ARG A 152 11.43 15.62 -1.19
CA ARG A 152 12.90 15.76 -1.07
C ARG A 152 13.38 15.40 0.34
N LYS A 153 12.70 15.86 1.39
CA LYS A 153 13.02 15.55 2.79
C LYS A 153 12.66 14.12 3.20
N ALA A 154 11.76 13.47 2.48
CA ALA A 154 11.33 12.11 2.78
C ALA A 154 12.43 11.09 2.51
N LEU A 155 13.40 11.39 1.65
CA LEU A 155 14.51 10.52 1.32
C LEU A 155 15.81 10.99 2.00
N VAL A 156 16.36 10.16 2.88
CA VAL A 156 17.65 10.40 3.56
C VAL A 156 18.55 9.19 3.33
N GLY A 157 19.58 9.36 2.50
CA GLY A 157 20.40 8.24 2.01
C GLY A 157 19.53 7.22 1.26
N ASN A 158 19.64 5.94 1.63
CA ASN A 158 18.83 4.85 1.07
C ASN A 158 17.58 4.53 1.92
N ARG A 159 17.01 5.54 2.59
CA ARG A 159 15.85 5.35 3.47
C ARG A 159 14.80 6.42 3.29
N ILE A 160 13.55 5.97 3.34
CA ILE A 160 12.36 6.81 3.35
C ILE A 160 11.98 7.06 4.81
N VAL A 161 12.21 8.29 5.29
CA VAL A 161 11.95 8.71 6.67
C VAL A 161 10.54 9.23 6.88
N ASP A 162 9.88 9.73 5.82
CA ASP A 162 8.46 10.07 5.82
C ASP A 162 7.69 9.08 4.95
N LYS A 163 7.11 8.06 5.58
CA LYS A 163 6.26 7.04 4.92
C LYS A 163 4.80 7.47 4.76
N TYR A 164 4.43 8.67 5.21
CA TYR A 164 3.06 9.18 5.14
C TYR A 164 2.88 10.18 3.99
N LEU A 165 3.72 10.04 2.96
CA LEU A 165 3.56 10.77 1.72
C LEU A 165 2.24 10.40 1.05
N ARG A 166 1.62 11.41 0.44
CA ARG A 166 0.52 11.18 -0.49
C ARG A 166 1.06 10.64 -1.81
N PRO A 167 0.25 9.89 -2.58
CA PRO A 167 0.65 9.49 -3.93
C PRO A 167 1.04 10.73 -4.73
N ARG A 168 2.02 10.63 -5.64
CA ARG A 168 2.45 11.79 -6.44
C ARG A 168 1.34 12.33 -7.31
N ARG A 169 0.59 11.42 -7.92
CA ARG A 169 -0.50 11.71 -8.85
C ARG A 169 -1.75 10.94 -8.46
N VAL A 170 -2.89 11.44 -8.90
CA VAL A 170 -4.22 10.84 -8.72
C VAL A 170 -4.98 10.97 -10.01
N TRP A 171 -5.85 10.01 -10.32
CA TRP A 171 -6.76 10.13 -11.44
C TRP A 171 -8.01 10.90 -11.00
N ASP A 172 -8.14 12.13 -11.50
CA ASP A 172 -9.34 12.93 -11.36
C ASP A 172 -10.37 12.49 -12.40
N LEU A 173 -11.39 11.78 -11.92
CA LEU A 173 -12.44 11.19 -12.76
C LEU A 173 -13.29 12.27 -13.42
N PHE A 174 -13.34 13.48 -12.86
CA PHE A 174 -14.21 14.53 -13.39
C PHE A 174 -13.60 15.18 -14.62
N SER A 175 -12.27 15.34 -14.62
CA SER A 175 -11.49 15.87 -15.75
C SER A 175 -11.01 14.80 -16.73
N ASN A 176 -11.08 13.51 -16.34
CA ASN A 176 -10.43 12.40 -17.02
C ASN A 176 -8.91 12.57 -17.16
N ARG A 177 -8.26 13.13 -16.13
CA ARG A 177 -6.80 13.36 -16.13
C ARG A 177 -6.14 12.88 -14.85
N VAL A 178 -4.93 12.36 -15.00
CA VAL A 178 -4.01 12.09 -13.92
C VAL A 178 -3.33 13.42 -13.57
N VAL A 179 -3.55 13.88 -12.36
CA VAL A 179 -3.07 15.19 -11.89
C VAL A 179 -2.27 15.07 -10.61
N PRO A 180 -1.38 16.04 -10.31
CA PRO A 180 -0.66 16.06 -9.05
C PRO A 180 -1.61 16.05 -7.84
N SER A 181 -1.31 15.19 -6.86
CA SER A 181 -2.18 15.03 -5.69
C SER A 181 -2.28 16.29 -4.82
N TRP A 182 -1.28 17.17 -4.87
CA TRP A 182 -1.26 18.41 -4.07
C TRP A 182 -2.32 19.43 -4.50
N ILE A 183 -2.98 19.24 -5.65
CA ILE A 183 -4.06 20.11 -6.12
C ILE A 183 -5.29 19.98 -5.22
N ASN A 184 -5.53 18.80 -4.64
CA ASN A 184 -6.69 18.53 -3.80
C ASN A 184 -6.33 17.80 -2.51
N ASN A 185 -6.96 18.18 -1.40
CA ASN A 185 -6.73 17.55 -0.11
C ASN A 185 -7.66 16.37 0.22
N LYS A 186 -8.51 15.93 -0.71
CA LYS A 186 -9.49 14.85 -0.49
C LYS A 186 -8.83 13.48 -0.27
N TRP A 187 -9.58 12.60 0.40
CA TRP A 187 -9.26 11.17 0.46
C TRP A 187 -9.43 10.54 -0.92
N ILE A 188 -8.61 9.54 -1.20
CA ILE A 188 -8.55 8.88 -2.51
C ILE A 188 -8.91 7.42 -2.30
N THR A 189 -9.78 6.89 -3.14
CA THR A 189 -10.15 5.47 -3.16
C THR A 189 -9.25 4.78 -4.18
N PRO A 190 -8.30 3.93 -3.78
CA PRO A 190 -7.46 3.23 -4.73
C PRO A 190 -8.19 2.05 -5.40
N ILE A 191 -7.71 1.71 -6.58
CA ILE A 191 -8.10 0.52 -7.33
C ILE A 191 -6.99 -0.52 -7.16
N SER A 192 -7.37 -1.73 -6.80
CA SER A 192 -6.53 -2.92 -6.90
C SER A 192 -7.11 -3.83 -7.97
N HIS A 193 -6.28 -4.59 -8.68
CA HIS A 193 -6.75 -5.43 -9.77
C HIS A 193 -5.88 -6.67 -9.96
N ALA A 194 -6.43 -7.73 -10.55
CA ALA A 194 -5.63 -8.83 -11.04
C ALA A 194 -4.83 -8.39 -12.29
N TRP A 195 -3.66 -8.99 -12.50
CA TRP A 195 -3.01 -8.89 -13.80
C TRP A 195 -3.64 -9.89 -14.75
N VAL A 196 -3.63 -9.60 -16.04
CA VAL A 196 -3.88 -10.61 -17.08
C VAL A 196 -2.55 -11.00 -17.71
N ASP A 197 -2.51 -12.10 -18.45
CA ASP A 197 -1.29 -12.54 -19.10
C ASP A 197 -0.74 -11.52 -20.07
N GLU A 198 0.58 -11.51 -20.26
CA GLU A 198 1.25 -10.52 -21.10
C GLU A 198 0.74 -10.48 -22.54
N LYS A 199 0.46 -11.66 -23.11
CA LYS A 199 -0.17 -11.81 -24.43
C LYS A 199 -1.56 -11.18 -24.53
N ASP A 200 -2.25 -11.02 -23.41
CA ASP A 200 -3.61 -10.47 -23.31
C ASP A 200 -3.60 -9.01 -22.84
N ARG A 201 -2.40 -8.41 -22.70
CA ARG A 201 -2.21 -6.98 -22.42
C ARG A 201 -1.88 -6.21 -23.69
N VAL A 202 -2.17 -4.91 -23.64
CA VAL A 202 -1.78 -3.92 -24.63
C VAL A 202 -1.25 -2.68 -23.91
N ALA A 203 -0.17 -2.12 -24.45
CA ALA A 203 0.42 -0.87 -23.98
C ALA A 203 -0.30 0.31 -24.65
N VAL A 204 -1.17 1.00 -23.90
CA VAL A 204 -2.02 2.07 -24.45
C VAL A 204 -1.42 3.44 -24.17
N GLN A 205 -1.16 4.21 -25.22
CA GLN A 205 -0.88 5.65 -25.10
C GLN A 205 -2.18 6.40 -24.91
N THR A 206 -2.25 7.29 -23.91
CA THR A 206 -3.49 7.96 -23.55
C THR A 206 -3.26 9.40 -23.11
N PRO A 207 -4.14 10.35 -23.47
CA PRO A 207 -4.07 11.71 -22.93
C PRO A 207 -4.38 11.77 -21.43
N ILE A 208 -4.98 10.71 -20.85
CA ILE A 208 -5.32 10.64 -19.42
C ILE A 208 -4.09 10.89 -18.54
N ASN A 209 -2.92 10.35 -18.89
CA ASN A 209 -1.66 10.60 -18.18
C ASN A 209 -0.73 11.55 -18.94
N GLY A 210 -1.27 12.40 -19.81
CA GLY A 210 -0.49 13.34 -20.62
C GLY A 210 0.38 12.66 -21.69
N GLN A 211 0.09 11.41 -22.06
CA GLN A 211 0.91 10.60 -22.99
C GLN A 211 2.36 10.39 -22.51
N GLU A 212 2.59 10.51 -21.20
CA GLU A 212 3.93 10.46 -20.65
C GLU A 212 4.48 9.03 -20.50
N TRP A 213 3.62 8.01 -20.49
CA TRP A 213 4.01 6.60 -20.49
C TRP A 213 2.87 5.71 -21.00
N PRO A 214 3.17 4.56 -21.63
CA PRO A 214 2.15 3.60 -22.01
C PRO A 214 1.51 2.95 -20.77
N VAL A 215 0.20 2.74 -20.81
CA VAL A 215 -0.58 2.12 -19.74
C VAL A 215 -0.85 0.65 -20.09
N PRO A 216 -0.34 -0.32 -19.31
CA PRO A 216 -0.58 -1.74 -19.57
C PRO A 216 -2.00 -2.16 -19.18
N LEU A 217 -2.87 -2.36 -20.17
CA LEU A 217 -4.28 -2.73 -19.97
C LEU A 217 -4.59 -4.11 -20.54
N PRO A 218 -5.57 -4.85 -20.02
CA PRO A 218 -6.20 -5.94 -20.77
C PRO A 218 -6.70 -5.44 -22.13
N LYS A 219 -6.52 -6.25 -23.19
CA LYS A 219 -6.93 -5.89 -24.57
C LYS A 219 -8.41 -5.52 -24.73
N ASP A 220 -9.24 -6.04 -23.86
CA ASP A 220 -10.70 -5.89 -23.81
C ASP A 220 -11.17 -4.86 -22.77
N ALA A 221 -10.25 -4.16 -22.08
CA ALA A 221 -10.56 -3.12 -21.10
C ALA A 221 -10.44 -1.72 -21.71
N ASP A 222 -11.26 -0.78 -21.20
CA ASP A 222 -11.23 0.63 -21.60
C ASP A 222 -11.26 1.53 -20.35
N LEU A 223 -10.34 2.50 -20.29
CA LEU A 223 -10.23 3.42 -19.16
C LEU A 223 -11.49 4.28 -18.97
N ASN A 224 -12.21 4.62 -20.04
CA ASN A 224 -13.44 5.40 -19.93
C ASN A 224 -14.60 4.57 -19.38
N LEU A 225 -14.66 3.26 -19.66
CA LEU A 225 -15.63 2.37 -19.01
C LEU A 225 -15.33 2.21 -17.52
N ILE A 226 -14.05 2.02 -17.17
CA ILE A 226 -13.60 1.99 -15.77
C ILE A 226 -13.96 3.31 -15.07
N ARG A 227 -13.72 4.46 -15.72
CA ARG A 227 -14.09 5.79 -15.22
C ARG A 227 -15.58 5.89 -14.92
N ILE A 228 -16.46 5.46 -15.85
CA ILE A 228 -17.92 5.47 -15.65
C ILE A 228 -18.29 4.61 -14.41
N GLU A 229 -17.70 3.43 -14.27
CA GLU A 229 -17.93 2.58 -13.09
C GLU A 229 -17.51 3.26 -11.79
N MET A 230 -16.32 3.88 -11.76
CA MET A 230 -15.85 4.60 -10.58
C MET A 230 -16.74 5.80 -10.22
N LEU A 231 -17.21 6.54 -11.23
CA LEU A 231 -18.15 7.65 -11.05
C LEU A 231 -19.50 7.15 -10.47
N ASN A 232 -19.99 5.99 -10.92
CA ASN A 232 -21.19 5.34 -10.38
C ASN A 232 -21.00 4.76 -8.97
N LEU A 233 -19.76 4.64 -8.49
CA LEU A 233 -19.43 4.40 -7.09
C LEU A 233 -19.34 5.70 -6.27
N GLY A 234 -19.62 6.86 -6.89
CA GLY A 234 -19.60 8.17 -6.24
C GLY A 234 -18.20 8.79 -6.13
N LEU A 235 -17.20 8.21 -6.80
CA LEU A 235 -15.81 8.63 -6.69
C LEU A 235 -15.54 9.88 -7.55
N GLU A 236 -14.75 10.81 -7.01
CA GLU A 236 -14.27 11.99 -7.74
C GLU A 236 -12.79 11.85 -8.11
N HIS A 237 -12.01 11.23 -7.22
CA HIS A 237 -10.60 10.97 -7.41
C HIS A 237 -10.30 9.52 -7.03
N THR A 238 -9.49 8.86 -7.84
CA THR A 238 -9.03 7.49 -7.57
C THR A 238 -7.51 7.39 -7.77
N TRP A 239 -6.93 6.31 -7.26
CA TRP A 239 -5.53 5.97 -7.52
C TRP A 239 -5.47 4.61 -8.18
N LEU A 240 -4.91 4.58 -9.39
CA LEU A 240 -4.66 3.35 -10.13
C LEU A 240 -3.16 3.32 -10.42
N ASP A 241 -2.46 2.30 -9.94
CA ASP A 241 -0.99 2.15 -10.01
C ASP A 241 -0.46 2.35 -11.43
N ILE A 242 -1.06 1.68 -12.41
CA ILE A 242 -0.64 1.74 -13.83
C ILE A 242 -0.86 3.13 -14.48
N LEU A 243 -1.73 3.96 -13.90
CA LEU A 243 -2.00 5.33 -14.37
C LEU A 243 -1.28 6.40 -13.56
N CYS A 244 -1.12 6.20 -12.26
CA CYS A 244 -0.63 7.23 -11.34
C CYS A 244 0.89 7.11 -11.08
N LEU A 245 1.46 5.94 -11.32
CA LEU A 245 2.91 5.71 -11.34
C LEU A 245 3.40 5.66 -12.78
N ARG A 246 4.56 6.28 -13.04
CA ARG A 246 5.21 6.21 -14.34
C ARG A 246 5.54 4.75 -14.68
N GLN A 247 5.14 4.28 -15.85
CA GLN A 247 5.39 2.91 -16.30
C GLN A 247 6.59 2.85 -17.25
N LYS A 248 7.16 1.64 -17.41
CA LYS A 248 8.27 1.39 -18.32
C LYS A 248 7.86 1.65 -19.78
N GLY A 249 8.80 2.16 -20.58
CA GLY A 249 8.62 2.35 -22.03
C GLY A 249 8.03 3.70 -22.44
N GLY A 250 7.94 4.65 -21.50
CA GLY A 250 7.64 6.05 -21.79
C GLY A 250 8.92 6.90 -22.00
N PRO A 251 8.77 8.15 -22.46
CA PRO A 251 9.84 9.13 -22.36
C PRO A 251 10.28 9.33 -20.90
N ARG A 252 11.55 9.72 -20.70
CA ARG A 252 12.12 10.04 -19.39
C ARG A 252 12.13 8.88 -18.39
N GLU A 253 12.66 7.74 -18.83
CA GLU A 253 12.88 6.56 -17.98
C GLU A 253 13.77 6.87 -16.75
N ASP A 254 14.65 7.88 -16.86
CA ASP A 254 15.41 8.45 -15.73
C ASP A 254 14.50 8.93 -14.59
N LEU A 255 13.39 9.59 -14.93
CA LEU A 255 12.40 10.05 -13.97
C LEU A 255 11.63 8.88 -13.37
N ARG A 256 11.36 7.83 -14.14
CA ARG A 256 10.68 6.63 -13.61
C ARG A 256 11.48 6.02 -12.48
N VAL A 257 12.77 5.77 -12.72
CA VAL A 257 13.68 5.19 -11.72
C VAL A 257 13.76 6.11 -10.49
N ALA A 258 13.89 7.42 -10.68
CA ALA A 258 13.94 8.38 -9.58
C ALA A 258 12.64 8.43 -8.76
N GLU A 259 11.47 8.42 -9.42
CA GLU A 259 10.16 8.41 -8.76
C GLU A 259 9.93 7.08 -8.01
N TRP A 260 10.23 5.95 -8.63
CA TRP A 260 10.00 4.62 -8.07
C TRP A 260 10.77 4.35 -6.79
N ARG A 261 11.99 4.91 -6.65
CA ARG A 261 12.77 4.83 -5.40
C ARG A 261 12.00 5.28 -4.17
N LEU A 262 11.05 6.22 -4.33
CA LEU A 262 10.22 6.76 -3.26
C LEU A 262 8.77 6.26 -3.33
N ASP A 263 8.17 6.30 -4.51
CA ASP A 263 6.73 6.13 -4.68
C ASP A 263 6.30 4.64 -4.63
N VAL A 264 7.13 3.70 -5.13
CA VAL A 264 6.81 2.25 -5.06
C VAL A 264 6.83 1.72 -3.62
N PRO A 265 7.87 1.96 -2.81
CA PRO A 265 7.84 1.55 -1.39
C PRO A 265 6.70 2.16 -0.59
N THR A 266 6.13 3.29 -1.02
CA THR A 266 5.07 4.01 -0.30
C THR A 266 3.65 3.70 -0.77
N ILE A 267 3.47 2.81 -1.75
CA ILE A 267 2.14 2.40 -2.28
C ILE A 267 1.20 1.96 -1.16
N GLY A 268 1.68 1.19 -0.18
CA GLY A 268 0.85 0.70 0.92
C GLY A 268 0.17 1.82 1.72
N ARG A 269 0.69 3.05 1.70
CA ARG A 269 0.04 4.21 2.32
C ARG A 269 -1.30 4.55 1.70
N VAL A 270 -1.43 4.36 0.38
CA VAL A 270 -2.63 4.68 -0.39
C VAL A 270 -3.79 3.75 0.02
N TYR A 271 -3.50 2.47 0.25
CA TYR A 271 -4.49 1.47 0.61
C TYR A 271 -4.78 1.41 2.12
N ARG A 272 -3.82 1.80 2.96
CA ARG A 272 -3.95 1.67 4.41
C ARG A 272 -5.11 2.51 4.97
N GLY A 273 -6.16 1.81 5.41
CA GLY A 273 -7.37 2.40 5.99
C GLY A 273 -8.28 3.09 4.96
N ALA A 274 -8.08 2.80 3.68
CA ALA A 274 -8.94 3.28 2.60
C ALA A 274 -9.96 2.22 2.20
N ASP A 275 -11.09 2.64 1.67
CA ASP A 275 -11.97 1.76 0.92
C ASP A 275 -11.31 1.47 -0.43
N VAL A 276 -11.26 0.20 -0.84
CA VAL A 276 -10.52 -0.25 -2.02
C VAL A 276 -11.50 -0.86 -3.01
N VAL A 277 -11.41 -0.41 -4.26
CA VAL A 277 -12.14 -1.02 -5.38
C VAL A 277 -11.29 -2.13 -5.97
N ILE A 278 -11.83 -3.34 -6.11
CA ILE A 278 -11.07 -4.53 -6.50
C ILE A 278 -11.65 -5.18 -7.75
N TYR A 279 -10.85 -5.27 -8.81
CA TYR A 279 -11.13 -6.10 -9.99
C TYR A 279 -10.44 -7.46 -9.88
N LEU A 280 -11.18 -8.51 -9.49
CA LEU A 280 -10.61 -9.84 -9.28
C LEU A 280 -10.29 -10.60 -10.58
N SER A 281 -11.00 -10.32 -11.69
CA SER A 281 -10.81 -10.99 -12.99
C SER A 281 -9.92 -10.21 -13.98
N GLY A 282 -9.32 -9.11 -13.53
CA GLY A 282 -8.51 -8.20 -14.34
C GLY A 282 -9.16 -6.83 -14.46
N LEU A 283 -8.34 -5.78 -14.53
CA LEU A 283 -8.80 -4.39 -14.51
C LEU A 283 -9.88 -4.12 -15.59
N GLY A 284 -11.02 -3.58 -15.18
CA GLY A 284 -12.13 -3.22 -16.07
C GLY A 284 -12.94 -4.39 -16.62
N ARG A 285 -12.57 -5.64 -16.34
CA ARG A 285 -13.29 -6.82 -16.83
C ARG A 285 -14.48 -7.19 -15.93
N PRO A 286 -15.52 -7.82 -16.50
CA PRO A 286 -16.57 -8.43 -15.70
C PRO A 286 -16.00 -9.52 -14.79
N LEU A 287 -16.51 -9.60 -13.56
CA LEU A 287 -16.16 -10.61 -12.59
C LEU A 287 -16.70 -11.97 -13.04
N ARG A 288 -15.79 -12.83 -13.49
CA ARG A 288 -16.07 -14.19 -13.89
C ARG A 288 -15.13 -15.14 -13.17
N LEU A 289 -15.62 -16.36 -12.95
CA LEU A 289 -14.89 -17.41 -12.25
C LEU A 289 -14.87 -18.66 -13.12
N LYS A 290 -13.69 -19.03 -13.62
CA LYS A 290 -13.43 -20.26 -14.37
C LYS A 290 -12.56 -21.20 -13.53
N GLU A 291 -12.57 -22.47 -13.89
CA GLU A 291 -11.69 -23.45 -13.27
C GLU A 291 -10.22 -23.07 -13.49
N GLY A 292 -9.41 -23.17 -12.44
CA GLY A 292 -8.01 -22.74 -12.44
C GLY A 292 -7.78 -21.24 -12.17
N ASP A 293 -8.80 -20.37 -12.24
CA ASP A 293 -8.60 -18.92 -12.05
C ASP A 293 -8.02 -18.58 -10.67
N LEU A 294 -8.48 -19.25 -9.61
CA LEU A 294 -7.99 -19.03 -8.24
C LEU A 294 -6.54 -19.50 -8.05
N ASP A 295 -6.14 -20.54 -8.79
CA ASP A 295 -4.81 -21.15 -8.71
C ASP A 295 -3.80 -20.49 -9.64
N SER A 296 -4.26 -19.69 -10.60
CA SER A 296 -3.40 -18.95 -11.52
C SER A 296 -2.50 -17.94 -10.80
N ASP A 297 -1.24 -17.84 -11.22
CA ASP A 297 -0.30 -16.81 -10.77
C ASP A 297 -0.78 -15.38 -11.08
N ARG A 298 -1.77 -15.24 -11.95
CA ARG A 298 -2.43 -13.97 -12.28
C ARG A 298 -3.61 -13.63 -11.36
N SER A 299 -4.08 -14.60 -10.56
CA SER A 299 -5.12 -14.42 -9.56
C SER A 299 -4.78 -13.26 -8.63
N TRP A 300 -5.79 -12.42 -8.35
CA TRP A 300 -5.65 -11.35 -7.36
C TRP A 300 -5.19 -11.89 -5.99
N PHE A 301 -5.66 -13.08 -5.61
CA PHE A 301 -5.30 -13.76 -4.35
C PHE A 301 -3.87 -14.29 -4.32
N ARG A 302 -3.15 -14.30 -5.45
CA ARG A 302 -1.78 -14.79 -5.55
C ARG A 302 -0.77 -13.69 -5.81
N ARG A 303 -1.18 -12.45 -6.09
CA ARG A 303 -0.22 -11.35 -6.29
C ARG A 303 0.45 -10.91 -4.99
N ALA A 304 1.75 -10.62 -5.05
CA ALA A 304 2.53 -10.10 -3.92
C ALA A 304 1.99 -8.79 -3.37
N TRP A 305 1.79 -7.81 -4.25
CA TRP A 305 1.35 -6.47 -3.86
C TRP A 305 -0.06 -6.47 -3.21
N THR A 306 -0.94 -7.40 -3.59
CA THR A 306 -2.32 -7.42 -3.07
C THR A 306 -2.41 -7.75 -1.58
N VAL A 307 -1.34 -8.27 -0.96
CA VAL A 307 -1.27 -8.48 0.50
C VAL A 307 -1.41 -7.15 1.26
N GLN A 308 -0.96 -6.03 0.69
CA GLN A 308 -1.12 -4.70 1.30
C GLN A 308 -2.26 -3.87 0.68
N GLU A 309 -2.92 -4.34 -0.38
CA GLU A 309 -3.96 -3.62 -1.12
C GLU A 309 -5.39 -4.01 -0.68
N VAL A 310 -5.55 -4.41 0.59
CA VAL A 310 -6.81 -4.96 1.11
C VAL A 310 -7.77 -3.90 1.67
N GLY A 311 -7.25 -2.73 2.09
CA GLY A 311 -8.09 -1.65 2.61
C GLY A 311 -8.74 -1.88 3.97
N SER A 312 -9.58 -0.92 4.37
CA SER A 312 -10.58 -1.08 5.45
C SER A 312 -11.84 -1.77 4.93
N GLN A 313 -12.37 -1.31 3.80
CA GLN A 313 -13.53 -1.87 3.12
C GLN A 313 -13.17 -2.25 1.69
N ARG A 314 -13.87 -3.23 1.14
CA ARG A 314 -13.62 -3.77 -0.19
C ARG A 314 -14.89 -3.68 -1.03
N ILE A 315 -14.76 -3.04 -2.18
CA ILE A 315 -15.82 -2.89 -3.18
C ILE A 315 -15.40 -3.73 -4.37
N ILE A 316 -16.14 -4.82 -4.65
CA ILE A 316 -15.82 -5.66 -5.80
C ILE A 316 -16.36 -4.99 -7.06
N ALA A 317 -15.48 -4.72 -8.01
CA ALA A 317 -15.79 -4.10 -9.30
C ALA A 317 -15.88 -5.16 -10.41
N GLY A 318 -16.44 -4.74 -11.54
CA GLY A 318 -16.80 -5.65 -12.63
C GLY A 318 -18.02 -6.51 -12.29
N ASP A 319 -18.80 -6.15 -11.28
CA ASP A 319 -19.92 -6.97 -10.84
C ASP A 319 -21.01 -7.06 -11.92
N ILE A 320 -21.54 -8.27 -12.11
CA ILE A 320 -22.56 -8.59 -13.13
C ILE A 320 -23.74 -9.28 -12.44
N PRO A 321 -25.00 -9.05 -12.86
CA PRO A 321 -26.19 -9.52 -12.12
C PRO A 321 -26.22 -11.02 -11.78
N ASP A 322 -25.69 -11.87 -12.67
CA ASP A 322 -25.62 -13.33 -12.48
C ASP A 322 -24.21 -13.81 -12.05
N GLY A 323 -23.41 -12.89 -11.51
CA GLY A 323 -22.01 -13.09 -11.18
C GLY A 323 -21.78 -13.78 -9.83
N PRO A 324 -20.50 -14.07 -9.51
CA PRO A 324 -20.12 -14.75 -8.27
C PRO A 324 -20.59 -14.07 -6.97
N MET A 325 -20.78 -12.74 -6.99
CA MET A 325 -21.23 -11.95 -5.83
C MET A 325 -22.72 -12.13 -5.51
N HIS A 326 -23.54 -12.49 -6.49
CA HIS A 326 -25.00 -12.67 -6.32
C HIS A 326 -25.40 -14.13 -6.09
N ALA A 327 -24.44 -15.05 -6.04
CA ALA A 327 -24.73 -16.46 -5.88
C ALA A 327 -25.34 -16.76 -4.49
N GLN A 328 -26.42 -17.54 -4.49
CA GLN A 328 -27.11 -17.95 -3.26
C GLN A 328 -26.38 -19.11 -2.56
N ARG A 329 -26.40 -19.09 -1.23
CA ARG A 329 -25.93 -20.21 -0.41
C ARG A 329 -26.95 -21.34 -0.41
N ILE A 330 -26.46 -22.57 -0.46
CA ILE A 330 -27.24 -23.79 -0.23
C ILE A 330 -27.15 -24.23 1.23
N TYR A 331 -27.95 -25.22 1.62
CA TYR A 331 -27.96 -25.77 2.99
C TYR A 331 -26.54 -26.15 3.45
N GLY A 332 -26.20 -25.81 4.70
CA GLY A 332 -24.86 -26.02 5.26
C GLY A 332 -23.83 -24.92 4.90
N GLY A 333 -24.26 -23.77 4.38
CA GLY A 333 -23.40 -22.59 4.17
C GLY A 333 -22.46 -22.69 2.96
N LYS A 334 -22.60 -23.71 2.12
CA LYS A 334 -21.86 -23.89 0.87
C LYS A 334 -22.55 -23.16 -0.29
N TYR A 335 -21.88 -23.11 -1.43
CA TYR A 335 -22.44 -22.60 -2.69
C TYR A 335 -22.65 -23.75 -3.68
N LYS A 336 -23.37 -23.48 -4.77
CA LYS A 336 -23.72 -24.47 -5.82
C LYS A 336 -22.51 -25.25 -6.35
N THR A 337 -21.33 -24.61 -6.41
CA THR A 337 -20.10 -25.26 -6.85
C THR A 337 -19.00 -25.18 -5.78
N ALA A 338 -18.09 -26.16 -5.80
CA ALA A 338 -16.91 -26.16 -4.95
C ALA A 338 -16.02 -24.93 -5.20
N LEU A 339 -15.87 -24.55 -6.48
CA LEU A 339 -15.14 -23.36 -6.91
C LEU A 339 -15.70 -22.07 -6.29
N LEU A 340 -17.03 -21.90 -6.30
CA LEU A 340 -17.68 -20.72 -5.73
C LEU A 340 -17.59 -20.71 -4.20
N THR A 341 -17.69 -21.88 -3.57
CA THR A 341 -17.45 -22.03 -2.12
C THR A 341 -16.03 -21.62 -1.75
N ARG A 342 -15.04 -22.04 -2.55
CA ARG A 342 -13.63 -21.67 -2.37
C ARG A 342 -13.41 -20.17 -2.59
N PHE A 343 -13.99 -19.58 -3.63
CA PHE A 343 -13.92 -18.14 -3.90
C PHE A 343 -14.39 -17.30 -2.71
N HIS A 344 -15.59 -17.59 -2.18
CA HIS A 344 -16.13 -16.86 -1.02
C HIS A 344 -15.30 -17.07 0.26
N LYS A 345 -14.71 -18.27 0.43
CA LYS A 345 -13.79 -18.55 1.55
C LYS A 345 -12.50 -17.73 1.43
N GLU A 346 -11.90 -17.67 0.24
CA GLU A 346 -10.69 -16.87 -0.01
C GLU A 346 -10.96 -15.37 0.18
N LEU A 347 -12.08 -14.86 -0.35
CA LEU A 347 -12.49 -13.47 -0.18
C LEU A 347 -12.65 -13.10 1.32
N HIS A 348 -13.27 -13.97 2.11
CA HIS A 348 -13.40 -13.78 3.56
C HIS A 348 -12.06 -13.87 4.30
N SER A 349 -11.13 -14.72 3.84
CA SER A 349 -9.82 -14.90 4.50
C SER A 349 -8.95 -13.63 4.44
N VAL A 350 -9.10 -12.84 3.38
CA VAL A 350 -8.40 -11.57 3.18
C VAL A 350 -8.87 -10.52 4.19
N GLU A 351 -10.02 -10.71 4.85
CA GLU A 351 -10.57 -9.74 5.82
C GLU A 351 -9.79 -9.62 7.14
N LYS A 352 -8.87 -10.54 7.45
CA LYS A 352 -8.35 -10.73 8.82
C LYS A 352 -6.85 -10.52 9.00
N ALA A 353 -6.14 -9.96 8.02
CA ALA A 353 -4.68 -9.74 8.11
C ALA A 353 -4.31 -8.48 8.92
N GLY A 354 -4.66 -8.45 10.20
CA GLY A 354 -4.12 -7.45 11.15
C GLY A 354 -2.60 -7.61 11.36
N LEU A 355 -1.98 -6.67 12.10
CA LEU A 355 -0.54 -6.57 12.40
C LEU A 355 0.03 -7.83 13.10
N LYS A 356 0.37 -8.85 12.31
CA LYS A 356 0.90 -10.14 12.76
C LYS A 356 2.07 -10.52 11.85
N THR A 357 3.28 -10.54 12.38
CA THR A 357 4.53 -10.66 11.60
C THR A 357 4.53 -11.94 10.79
N PHE A 358 4.28 -13.08 11.43
CA PHE A 358 4.36 -14.38 10.76
C PHE A 358 3.15 -14.66 9.88
N VAL A 359 1.96 -14.16 10.22
CA VAL A 359 0.78 -14.20 9.32
C VAL A 359 1.03 -13.39 8.06
N ALA A 360 1.72 -12.24 8.14
CA ALA A 360 2.10 -11.47 6.96
C ALA A 360 3.08 -12.26 6.07
N LEU A 361 4.07 -12.91 6.67
CA LEU A 361 5.02 -13.76 5.96
C LEU A 361 4.35 -14.99 5.35
N GLU A 362 3.45 -15.67 6.08
CA GLU A 362 2.67 -16.81 5.58
C GLU A 362 1.78 -16.40 4.39
N ASN A 363 1.14 -15.24 4.49
CA ASN A 363 0.36 -14.70 3.38
C ASN A 363 1.24 -14.41 2.18
N MET A 364 2.43 -13.86 2.41
CA MET A 364 3.40 -13.58 1.36
C MET A 364 3.96 -14.86 0.74
N GLN A 365 4.12 -15.94 1.50
CA GLN A 365 4.62 -17.24 0.99
C GLN A 365 3.79 -17.75 -0.19
N LYS A 366 2.47 -17.58 -0.10
CA LYS A 366 1.47 -17.99 -1.08
C LYS A 366 1.42 -17.09 -2.32
N ARG A 367 2.25 -16.05 -2.38
CA ARG A 367 2.24 -15.05 -3.46
C ARG A 367 3.32 -15.23 -4.49
N VAL A 368 3.06 -14.64 -5.65
CA VAL A 368 3.96 -14.55 -6.80
C VAL A 368 4.11 -13.09 -7.22
N SER A 369 5.26 -12.79 -7.81
CA SER A 369 5.59 -11.48 -8.36
C SER A 369 6.43 -11.64 -9.63
N THR A 370 6.40 -10.62 -10.49
CA THR A 370 7.28 -10.56 -11.66
C THR A 370 8.72 -10.26 -11.25
N ASN A 371 8.93 -9.27 -10.39
CA ASN A 371 10.22 -9.05 -9.74
C ASN A 371 10.20 -9.68 -8.34
N PRO A 372 11.10 -10.63 -8.02
CA PRO A 372 11.17 -11.22 -6.68
C PRO A 372 11.33 -10.20 -5.53
N VAL A 373 11.94 -9.04 -5.77
CA VAL A 373 12.10 -7.95 -4.79
C VAL A 373 10.74 -7.35 -4.35
N ASP A 374 9.73 -7.38 -5.22
CA ASP A 374 8.36 -6.96 -4.86
C ASP A 374 7.80 -7.79 -3.70
N ARG A 375 8.29 -9.04 -3.58
CA ARG A 375 8.23 -9.96 -2.43
C ARG A 375 8.34 -9.24 -1.10
N VAL A 376 9.48 -8.57 -1.01
CA VAL A 376 9.96 -7.91 0.19
C VAL A 376 9.32 -6.53 0.30
N ALA A 377 9.29 -5.76 -0.80
CA ALA A 377 8.73 -4.42 -0.79
C ALA A 377 7.25 -4.39 -0.36
N GLY A 378 6.45 -5.39 -0.78
CA GLY A 378 5.05 -5.54 -0.40
C GLY A 378 4.81 -5.79 1.10
N LEU A 379 5.85 -6.12 1.88
CA LEU A 379 5.75 -6.31 3.33
C LEU A 379 5.94 -5.03 4.14
N ALA A 380 6.47 -3.96 3.53
CA ALA A 380 6.92 -2.76 4.25
C ALA A 380 5.82 -2.09 5.11
N PHE A 381 4.59 -2.00 4.59
CA PHE A 381 3.48 -1.41 5.34
C PHE A 381 2.86 -2.37 6.36
N ILE A 382 2.82 -3.66 6.03
CA ILE A 382 2.22 -4.70 6.88
C ILE A 382 3.08 -4.91 8.14
N LEU A 383 4.40 -4.90 7.97
CA LEU A 383 5.38 -5.02 9.05
C LEU A 383 5.67 -3.68 9.75
N GLY A 384 4.85 -2.65 9.50
CA GLY A 384 4.82 -1.43 10.32
C GLY A 384 6.10 -0.60 10.35
N LEU A 385 7.01 -0.77 9.40
CA LEU A 385 8.36 -0.19 9.34
C LEU A 385 8.43 1.28 9.78
N ARG A 386 9.41 1.68 10.62
CA ARG A 386 9.56 3.09 11.03
C ARG A 386 10.08 3.96 9.89
N ARG A 387 11.03 3.41 9.13
CA ARG A 387 11.61 3.98 7.90
C ARG A 387 11.53 2.87 6.84
N ILE A 388 11.26 3.22 5.59
CA ILE A 388 11.13 2.21 4.52
C ILE A 388 12.42 2.22 3.69
N PRO A 389 13.06 1.08 3.41
CA PRO A 389 14.14 1.01 2.44
C PRO A 389 13.70 1.55 1.08
N VAL A 390 14.61 2.18 0.34
CA VAL A 390 14.35 2.52 -1.06
C VAL A 390 14.17 1.25 -1.90
N TYR A 391 13.42 1.37 -2.99
CA TYR A 391 13.25 0.27 -3.94
C TYR A 391 14.28 0.36 -5.07
N HIS A 392 14.98 -0.74 -5.30
CA HIS A 392 15.86 -0.93 -6.44
C HIS A 392 15.52 -2.25 -7.13
N GLU A 393 15.12 -2.19 -8.39
CA GLU A 393 14.72 -3.38 -9.17
C GLU A 393 15.84 -4.41 -9.31
N SER A 394 17.10 -3.97 -9.23
CA SER A 394 18.32 -4.77 -9.41
C SER A 394 18.92 -5.33 -8.12
N GLU A 395 18.33 -5.03 -6.95
CA GLU A 395 18.83 -5.59 -5.68
C GLU A 395 18.59 -7.09 -5.59
N THR A 396 19.46 -7.79 -4.86
CA THR A 396 19.19 -9.17 -4.51
C THR A 396 18.05 -9.22 -3.50
N VAL A 397 17.26 -10.30 -3.53
CA VAL A 397 16.12 -10.43 -2.62
C VAL A 397 16.57 -10.52 -1.16
N GLU A 398 17.74 -11.11 -0.90
CA GLU A 398 18.29 -11.22 0.45
C GLU A 398 18.78 -9.85 0.98
N ASP A 399 19.36 -9.01 0.12
CA ASP A 399 19.75 -7.64 0.49
C ASP A 399 18.53 -6.79 0.80
N ALA A 400 17.49 -6.87 -0.06
CA ALA A 400 16.22 -6.20 0.18
C ALA A 400 15.59 -6.67 1.51
N TRP A 401 15.58 -7.99 1.76
CA TRP A 401 15.08 -8.56 3.01
C TRP A 401 15.86 -8.06 4.23
N THR A 402 17.19 -8.02 4.13
CA THR A 402 18.06 -7.49 5.18
C THR A 402 17.79 -6.02 5.46
N ALA A 403 17.69 -5.19 4.41
CA ALA A 403 17.32 -3.79 4.57
C ALA A 403 15.95 -3.63 5.23
N LEU A 404 14.96 -4.46 4.85
CA LEU A 404 13.63 -4.44 5.44
C LEU A 404 13.64 -4.80 6.93
N VAL A 405 14.34 -5.87 7.32
CA VAL A 405 14.42 -6.28 8.72
C VAL A 405 15.14 -5.21 9.54
N ASN A 406 16.24 -4.63 9.04
CA ASN A 406 16.96 -3.55 9.73
C ASN A 406 16.07 -2.31 9.96
N ALA A 407 15.15 -2.02 9.03
CA ALA A 407 14.19 -0.90 9.13
C ALA A 407 12.93 -1.22 9.95
N MET A 408 12.69 -2.49 10.28
CA MET A 408 11.52 -2.96 11.01
C MET A 408 11.50 -2.38 12.43
N GLN A 409 10.30 -2.18 12.97
CA GLN A 409 10.15 -1.73 14.35
C GLN A 409 10.87 -2.68 15.31
N PRO A 410 11.60 -2.16 16.31
CA PRO A 410 12.40 -2.99 17.20
C PRO A 410 11.61 -4.12 17.88
N ILE A 411 10.34 -3.89 18.20
CA ILE A 411 9.45 -4.90 18.80
C ILE A 411 9.14 -6.06 17.85
N LEU A 412 8.96 -5.79 16.56
CA LEU A 412 8.65 -6.83 15.58
C LEU A 412 9.89 -7.66 15.24
N ARG A 413 11.09 -7.08 15.33
CA ARG A 413 12.34 -7.84 15.21
C ARG A 413 12.52 -8.86 16.33
N VAL A 414 12.07 -8.55 17.55
CA VAL A 414 12.07 -9.51 18.67
C VAL A 414 11.29 -10.79 18.32
N HIS A 415 10.28 -10.71 17.46
CA HIS A 415 9.55 -11.91 17.02
C HIS A 415 10.47 -12.91 16.32
N PHE A 416 11.46 -12.46 15.52
CA PHE A 416 12.42 -13.37 14.91
C PHE A 416 13.37 -13.99 15.92
N LEU A 417 13.82 -13.22 16.91
CA LEU A 417 14.69 -13.73 17.97
C LEU A 417 13.98 -14.79 18.82
N LEU A 418 12.76 -14.48 19.28
CA LEU A 418 12.06 -15.28 20.30
C LEU A 418 11.08 -16.30 19.76
N LEU A 419 10.63 -16.22 18.50
CA LEU A 419 9.60 -17.13 17.97
C LEU A 419 10.07 -17.94 16.77
N TYR A 420 11.01 -17.43 15.97
CA TYR A 420 11.56 -18.21 14.85
C TYR A 420 12.53 -19.26 15.40
N PRO A 421 12.32 -20.57 15.21
CA PRO A 421 13.13 -21.57 15.89
C PRO A 421 14.50 -21.72 15.27
N ALA A 422 14.59 -21.83 13.93
CA ALA A 422 15.85 -22.13 13.27
C ALA A 422 16.85 -20.96 13.34
N VAL A 423 18.13 -21.31 13.22
CA VAL A 423 19.20 -20.34 13.03
C VAL A 423 19.13 -19.76 11.63
N GLY A 424 19.45 -18.47 11.50
CA GLY A 424 19.59 -17.80 10.23
C GLY A 424 20.71 -18.41 9.38
N LEU A 425 20.45 -18.58 8.08
CA LEU A 425 21.45 -19.01 7.10
C LEU A 425 22.30 -17.85 6.55
N GLY A 426 21.94 -16.61 6.87
CA GLY A 426 22.67 -15.42 6.45
C GLY A 426 23.80 -15.04 7.41
N SER A 427 24.33 -13.83 7.25
CA SER A 427 25.34 -13.25 8.16
C SER A 427 24.84 -13.05 9.59
N LYS A 428 23.51 -12.99 9.77
CA LYS A 428 22.86 -12.87 11.07
C LYS A 428 22.16 -14.17 11.48
N LYS A 429 22.64 -14.87 12.51
CA LYS A 429 22.08 -16.17 12.95
C LYS A 429 20.80 -16.02 13.76
N TRP A 430 20.57 -14.88 14.41
CA TRP A 430 19.40 -14.67 15.25
C TRP A 430 18.06 -14.52 14.49
N ARG A 431 18.11 -14.21 13.19
CA ARG A 431 16.95 -13.95 12.32
C ARG A 431 16.98 -14.83 11.06
N PRO A 432 15.83 -15.16 10.45
CA PRO A 432 15.82 -15.97 9.25
C PRO A 432 16.29 -15.20 8.00
N SER A 433 16.87 -15.94 7.05
CA SER A 433 17.07 -15.45 5.68
C SER A 433 15.74 -15.38 4.92
N TRP A 434 15.71 -14.69 3.78
CA TRP A 434 14.53 -14.66 2.91
C TRP A 434 14.15 -16.07 2.45
N GLY A 435 15.15 -16.88 2.08
CA GLY A 435 14.94 -18.27 1.64
C GLY A 435 14.21 -19.11 2.70
N GLN A 436 14.62 -18.99 3.97
CA GLN A 436 13.97 -19.70 5.08
C GLN A 436 12.54 -19.20 5.31
N VAL A 437 12.35 -17.88 5.37
CA VAL A 437 11.00 -17.27 5.47
C VAL A 437 10.08 -17.75 4.36
N MET A 438 10.62 -18.10 3.20
CA MET A 438 9.85 -18.48 2.04
C MET A 438 9.57 -19.99 1.91
N THR A 439 10.35 -20.83 2.57
CA THR A 439 10.29 -22.29 2.41
C THR A 439 9.86 -23.02 3.67
N GLU A 440 10.10 -22.44 4.85
CA GLU A 440 9.76 -23.04 6.13
C GLU A 440 8.39 -22.55 6.61
N PRO A 441 7.58 -23.42 7.26
CA PRO A 441 6.31 -22.98 7.85
C PRO A 441 6.57 -21.93 8.94
N PRO A 442 5.92 -20.76 8.88
CA PRO A 442 6.18 -19.70 9.82
C PRO A 442 5.63 -20.06 11.21
N PRO A 443 6.30 -19.63 12.30
CA PRO A 443 5.79 -19.81 13.65
C PRO A 443 4.41 -19.19 13.87
N LYS A 444 3.69 -19.65 14.89
CA LYS A 444 2.45 -18.99 15.32
C LYS A 444 2.78 -17.61 15.89
N ASP A 445 2.08 -16.57 15.43
CA ASP A 445 2.17 -15.25 16.05
C ASP A 445 1.63 -15.30 17.48
N VAL A 446 2.49 -14.92 18.42
CA VAL A 446 2.15 -14.75 19.83
C VAL A 446 2.19 -13.26 20.13
N ARG A 447 1.19 -12.75 20.87
CA ARG A 447 1.17 -11.34 21.28
C ARG A 447 2.29 -11.11 22.30
N ILE A 448 3.41 -10.58 21.85
CA ILE A 448 4.49 -10.12 22.74
C ILE A 448 4.09 -8.72 23.25
N VAL A 449 3.45 -8.67 24.42
CA VAL A 449 3.10 -7.41 25.09
C VAL A 449 4.32 -6.95 25.89
N ALA A 450 5.29 -6.33 25.23
CA ALA A 450 6.45 -5.77 25.92
C ALA A 450 6.77 -4.37 25.39
N TYR A 451 6.41 -3.35 26.17
CA TYR A 451 6.65 -1.94 25.81
C TYR A 451 8.14 -1.55 25.84
N ASN A 452 9.00 -2.33 26.52
CA ASN A 452 10.40 -2.00 26.79
C ASN A 452 11.42 -2.98 26.19
N LYS A 453 11.02 -3.89 25.29
CA LYS A 453 11.92 -4.92 24.73
C LYS A 453 11.92 -4.90 23.22
N ALA A 454 13.12 -4.87 22.67
CA ALA A 454 13.36 -4.47 21.31
C ALA A 454 14.71 -5.03 20.86
N VAL A 455 14.76 -5.58 19.65
CA VAL A 455 16.04 -5.73 18.97
C VAL A 455 16.29 -4.41 18.27
N TYR A 456 17.34 -3.71 18.67
CA TYR A 456 17.80 -2.46 18.06
C TYR A 456 18.84 -2.76 16.98
N HIS A 457 18.99 -1.83 16.04
CA HIS A 457 19.96 -1.94 14.94
C HIS A 457 20.63 -0.58 14.78
N ASP A 458 21.95 -0.60 14.63
CA ASP A 458 22.77 0.56 14.34
C ASP A 458 23.26 0.49 12.90
N ASP A 459 22.91 1.51 12.12
CA ASP A 459 23.20 1.57 10.69
C ASP A 459 24.69 1.79 10.39
N LYS A 460 25.45 2.35 11.34
CA LYS A 460 26.87 2.63 11.18
C LYS A 460 27.71 1.40 11.49
N THR A 461 27.41 0.72 12.60
CA THR A 461 28.18 -0.47 13.02
C THR A 461 27.64 -1.77 12.41
N GLN A 462 26.42 -1.75 11.85
CA GLN A 462 25.70 -2.95 11.39
C GLN A 462 25.47 -3.98 12.52
N GLU A 463 25.52 -3.52 13.77
CA GLU A 463 25.28 -4.35 14.94
C GLU A 463 23.80 -4.33 15.32
N ASP A 464 23.32 -5.51 15.70
CA ASP A 464 22.02 -5.69 16.31
C ASP A 464 22.23 -5.96 17.79
N TRP A 465 21.46 -5.34 18.67
CA TRP A 465 21.53 -5.63 20.10
C TRP A 465 20.15 -5.70 20.73
N SER A 466 20.08 -6.39 21.86
CA SER A 466 18.86 -6.53 22.62
C SER A 466 19.15 -6.31 24.10
N ASP A 467 18.34 -5.45 24.71
CA ASP A 467 18.29 -5.26 26.17
C ASP A 467 17.18 -6.19 26.68
N VAL A 468 17.57 -7.39 27.13
CA VAL A 468 16.65 -8.46 27.57
C VAL A 468 17.08 -9.00 28.91
N VAL A 469 16.14 -9.61 29.63
CA VAL A 469 16.50 -10.42 30.78
C VAL A 469 17.04 -11.72 30.28
N CYS A 470 18.14 -12.11 30.92
CA CYS A 470 18.82 -13.34 30.65
C CYS A 470 18.93 -14.20 31.91
N ILE A 471 18.89 -15.51 31.67
CA ILE A 471 19.44 -16.52 32.57
C ILE A 471 20.77 -16.92 31.94
N GLU A 472 21.86 -16.64 32.64
CA GLU A 472 23.23 -16.80 32.10
C GLU A 472 23.57 -18.26 31.79
N ARG A 473 23.04 -19.20 32.59
CA ARG A 473 23.33 -20.63 32.49
C ARG A 473 22.07 -21.44 32.78
N GLY A 474 21.53 -22.10 31.77
CA GLY A 474 20.50 -23.12 31.92
C GLY A 474 20.82 -24.33 31.05
N CYS A 475 20.80 -25.51 31.67
CA CYS A 475 21.08 -26.76 30.97
C CYS A 475 19.79 -27.26 30.31
N VAL A 476 19.80 -27.36 28.98
CA VAL A 476 18.66 -27.83 28.17
C VAL A 476 18.89 -29.29 27.80
N ARG A 477 17.91 -30.15 28.11
CA ARG A 477 18.00 -31.61 27.89
C ARG A 477 16.71 -32.17 27.28
N GLY A 478 16.80 -33.35 26.66
CA GLY A 478 15.66 -34.05 26.06
C GLY A 478 15.35 -33.66 24.60
N PHE A 479 16.24 -32.90 23.94
CA PHE A 479 16.05 -32.45 22.55
C PHE A 479 17.15 -32.89 21.56
N ASN A 480 18.10 -33.70 22.01
CA ASN A 480 19.22 -34.22 21.22
C ASN A 480 18.88 -35.46 20.37
N VAL A 481 17.73 -36.10 20.60
CA VAL A 481 17.26 -37.27 19.83
C VAL A 481 15.92 -36.96 19.16
N GLY A 482 15.74 -37.42 17.92
CA GLY A 482 14.49 -37.27 17.17
C GLY A 482 13.32 -37.96 17.87
N SER A 483 12.11 -37.39 17.75
CA SER A 483 10.88 -38.05 18.24
C SER A 483 10.41 -39.11 17.26
N ALA A 484 9.90 -40.24 17.76
CA ALA A 484 9.21 -41.25 16.96
C ALA A 484 7.80 -40.79 16.52
N GLU A 485 7.21 -39.82 17.21
CA GLU A 485 5.91 -39.25 16.85
C GLU A 485 6.04 -38.15 15.79
N GLU A 486 5.51 -38.41 14.59
CA GLU A 486 5.51 -37.48 13.46
C GLU A 486 4.75 -36.17 13.74
N HIS A 487 3.83 -36.17 14.71
CA HIS A 487 2.92 -35.05 15.01
C HIS A 487 2.82 -34.79 16.52
N GLY A 488 3.41 -33.69 17.02
CA GLY A 488 3.36 -33.30 18.43
C GLY A 488 4.53 -32.43 18.88
N ASP A 489 4.33 -31.58 19.90
CA ASP A 489 5.41 -30.82 20.54
C ASP A 489 6.36 -31.79 21.25
N ARG A 490 7.67 -31.58 21.11
CA ARG A 490 8.66 -32.37 21.86
C ARG A 490 8.81 -31.76 23.24
N CYS A 491 8.78 -32.59 24.27
CA CYS A 491 8.99 -32.17 25.66
C CYS A 491 10.44 -32.42 26.08
N GLY A 492 10.97 -31.52 26.90
CA GLY A 492 12.30 -31.60 27.46
C GLY A 492 12.36 -30.87 28.80
N GLU A 493 13.58 -30.68 29.29
CA GLU A 493 13.82 -30.11 30.61
C GLU A 493 14.81 -28.95 30.53
N LEU A 494 14.51 -27.89 31.29
CA LEU A 494 15.43 -26.81 31.60
C LEU A 494 15.85 -26.96 33.06
N VAL A 495 17.15 -27.16 33.30
CA VAL A 495 17.73 -27.18 34.65
C VAL A 495 18.46 -25.86 34.88
N VAL A 496 18.05 -25.11 35.90
CA VAL A 496 18.71 -23.86 36.31
C VAL A 496 19.35 -24.07 37.68
N GLU A 497 20.61 -23.68 37.81
CA GLU A 497 21.40 -23.78 39.03
C GLU A 497 21.65 -22.38 39.61
N ALA A 498 21.43 -22.23 40.91
CA ALA A 498 21.73 -21.02 41.66
C ALA A 498 23.18 -21.02 42.17
N ALA A 499 23.68 -19.84 42.57
CA ALA A 499 25.06 -19.71 43.06
C ALA A 499 25.37 -20.50 44.34
N ASP A 500 24.34 -20.90 45.09
CA ASP A 500 24.46 -21.74 46.29
C ASP A 500 24.40 -23.26 45.98
N GLY A 501 24.39 -23.64 44.70
CA GLY A 501 24.29 -25.02 44.24
C GLY A 501 22.86 -25.59 44.20
N SER A 502 21.84 -24.83 44.60
CA SER A 502 20.46 -25.27 44.46
C SER A 502 20.11 -25.41 42.98
N THR A 503 19.59 -26.56 42.54
CA THR A 503 19.13 -26.77 41.16
C THR A 503 17.62 -26.92 41.08
N ARG A 504 16.98 -26.37 40.06
CA ARG A 504 15.55 -26.59 39.80
C ARG A 504 15.29 -26.93 38.33
N THR A 505 14.43 -27.92 38.13
CA THR A 505 14.03 -28.40 36.80
C THR A 505 12.66 -27.85 36.42
N PHE A 506 12.55 -27.41 35.17
CA PHE A 506 11.33 -26.87 34.56
C PHE A 506 11.00 -27.64 33.29
N LYS A 507 9.70 -27.86 33.05
CA LYS A 507 9.24 -28.53 31.83
C LYS A 507 9.24 -27.52 30.69
N ILE A 508 9.85 -27.88 29.58
CA ILE A 508 9.92 -27.06 28.35
C ILE A 508 9.49 -27.89 27.15
N ARG A 509 9.14 -27.21 26.06
CA ARG A 509 8.74 -27.84 24.81
C ARG A 509 9.24 -27.08 23.59
N VAL A 510 9.34 -27.79 22.47
CA VAL A 510 9.63 -27.23 21.16
C VAL A 510 8.66 -27.76 20.11
N ALA A 511 8.20 -26.87 19.23
CA ALA A 511 7.31 -27.23 18.12
C ALA A 511 8.07 -27.64 16.84
N HIS A 512 9.39 -27.43 16.79
CA HIS A 512 10.23 -27.74 15.63
C HIS A 512 10.89 -29.13 15.72
N ARG A 513 11.42 -29.61 14.60
CA ARG A 513 11.95 -30.98 14.47
C ARG A 513 13.47 -31.10 14.56
N PHE A 514 14.23 -30.06 14.21
CA PHE A 514 15.69 -30.12 14.32
C PHE A 514 16.14 -30.31 15.78
N LEU A 515 17.30 -30.95 15.94
CA LEU A 515 17.85 -31.33 17.24
C LEU A 515 18.46 -30.11 17.94
N ILE A 516 18.30 -30.06 19.25
CA ILE A 516 19.03 -29.12 20.11
C ILE A 516 19.99 -29.98 20.94
N PRO A 517 21.32 -29.80 20.81
CA PRO A 517 22.28 -30.53 21.62
C PRO A 517 22.04 -30.29 23.11
N GLU A 518 22.22 -31.33 23.93
CA GLU A 518 22.19 -31.14 25.38
C GLU A 518 23.44 -30.36 25.80
N ASP A 519 23.22 -29.17 26.34
CA ASP A 519 24.31 -28.27 26.71
C ASP A 519 23.79 -27.22 27.70
N THR A 520 24.70 -26.43 28.24
CA THR A 520 24.38 -25.22 28.99
C THR A 520 24.32 -24.03 28.04
N TYR A 521 23.15 -23.40 27.97
CA TYR A 521 22.91 -22.23 27.14
C TYR A 521 22.65 -20.99 27.98
N ALA A 522 22.88 -19.83 27.39
CA ALA A 522 22.28 -18.59 27.85
C ALA A 522 20.85 -18.50 27.30
N LEU A 523 19.90 -18.07 28.13
CA LEU A 523 18.50 -17.92 27.76
C LEU A 523 18.13 -16.45 27.75
N LEU A 524 17.61 -15.96 26.63
CA LEU A 524 17.10 -14.60 26.46
C LEU A 524 15.56 -14.65 26.39
N GLY A 525 14.89 -13.89 27.24
CA GLY A 525 13.43 -13.94 27.34
C GLY A 525 12.76 -12.60 27.61
N CYS A 526 11.45 -12.64 27.87
CA CYS A 526 10.64 -11.48 28.23
C CYS A 526 10.49 -11.33 29.76
N ASP A 527 10.42 -10.09 30.25
CA ASP A 527 10.38 -9.76 31.69
C ASP A 527 8.98 -9.86 32.28
N LEU A 528 7.97 -10.05 31.43
CA LEU A 528 6.58 -9.98 31.82
C LEU A 528 5.89 -11.29 31.45
N SER A 529 5.30 -11.89 32.48
CA SER A 529 4.25 -12.89 32.32
C SER A 529 3.16 -12.30 31.41
N PRO A 530 2.69 -13.04 30.38
CA PRO A 530 2.82 -14.49 30.27
C PRO A 530 3.64 -14.93 29.04
N CYS A 531 4.82 -14.33 28.77
CA CYS A 531 5.64 -14.82 27.66
C CYS A 531 6.28 -16.18 28.01
N ARG A 532 5.96 -17.21 27.23
CA ARG A 532 6.49 -18.56 27.43
C ARG A 532 7.76 -18.83 26.63
N GLN A 533 8.12 -17.94 25.70
CA GLN A 533 9.17 -18.18 24.72
C GLN A 533 10.51 -17.61 25.16
N TRP A 534 11.56 -18.42 25.01
CA TRP A 534 12.94 -18.07 25.30
C TRP A 534 13.82 -18.42 24.10
N ALA A 535 14.65 -17.48 23.66
CA ALA A 535 15.73 -17.78 22.74
C ALA A 535 16.89 -18.39 23.55
N ILE A 536 17.40 -19.53 23.10
CA ILE A 536 18.58 -20.17 23.68
C ILE A 536 19.77 -19.97 22.76
N GLY A 537 20.94 -19.75 23.32
CA GLY A 537 22.14 -19.50 22.53
C GLY A 537 23.43 -19.60 23.33
N ARG A 538 24.54 -19.49 22.60
CA ARG A 538 25.89 -19.48 23.17
C ARG A 538 26.31 -18.05 23.41
N ARG A 539 26.85 -17.80 24.60
CA ARG A 539 27.51 -16.55 24.91
C ARG A 539 28.95 -16.61 24.40
N LEU A 540 29.31 -15.62 23.60
CA LEU A 540 30.65 -15.41 23.09
C LEU A 540 31.30 -14.23 23.85
N PRO A 541 32.62 -14.00 23.70
CA PRO A 541 33.28 -12.81 24.24
C PRO A 541 32.56 -11.51 23.85
N ASP A 542 32.80 -10.43 24.60
CA ASP A 542 32.26 -9.09 24.33
C ASP A 542 30.72 -9.00 24.31
N GLN A 543 30.05 -9.79 25.16
CA GLN A 543 28.58 -9.83 25.26
C GLN A 543 27.88 -10.19 23.94
N ARG A 544 28.53 -10.98 23.09
CA ARG A 544 27.93 -11.50 21.87
C ARG A 544 27.08 -12.73 22.17
N PHE A 545 25.92 -12.81 21.51
CA PHE A 545 24.99 -13.92 21.65
C PHE A 545 24.76 -14.57 20.28
N GLU A 546 25.15 -15.84 20.17
CA GLU A 546 24.87 -16.67 19.00
C GLU A 546 23.65 -17.55 19.29
N LYS A 547 22.54 -17.28 18.61
CA LYS A 547 21.31 -18.05 18.77
C LYS A 547 21.49 -19.49 18.29
N VAL A 548 20.92 -20.43 19.04
CA VAL A 548 20.86 -21.86 18.71
C VAL A 548 19.44 -22.31 18.40
N SER A 549 18.46 -21.92 19.23
CA SER A 549 17.04 -22.22 18.99
C SER A 549 16.11 -21.35 19.84
N VAL A 550 14.82 -21.68 19.83
CA VAL A 550 13.78 -21.17 20.72
C VAL A 550 13.14 -22.33 21.47
N ILE A 551 12.89 -22.14 22.77
CA ILE A 551 12.12 -23.05 23.61
C ILE A 551 10.86 -22.37 24.16
N GLU A 552 9.82 -23.14 24.44
CA GLU A 552 8.62 -22.67 25.13
C GLU A 552 8.49 -23.34 26.50
N MET A 553 8.12 -22.59 27.53
CA MET A 553 7.76 -23.17 28.83
C MET A 553 6.51 -24.07 28.69
N GLY A 554 6.53 -25.24 29.32
CA GLY A 554 5.49 -26.26 29.14
C GLY A 554 4.10 -25.83 29.60
N SER A 555 4.01 -24.89 30.54
CA SER A 555 2.75 -24.28 30.99
C SER A 555 2.98 -22.88 31.58
N TYR A 556 1.91 -22.13 31.84
CA TYR A 556 2.02 -20.86 32.58
C TYR A 556 2.48 -21.09 34.03
N HIS A 557 2.08 -22.20 34.64
CA HIS A 557 2.59 -22.59 35.95
C HIS A 557 4.12 -22.78 35.96
N GLU A 558 4.70 -23.31 34.87
CA GLU A 558 6.17 -23.39 34.75
C GLU A 558 6.83 -22.01 34.59
N VAL A 559 6.17 -21.06 33.93
CA VAL A 559 6.64 -19.66 33.85
C VAL A 559 6.69 -19.05 35.24
N ASP A 560 5.61 -19.18 36.01
CA ASP A 560 5.52 -18.62 37.36
C ASP A 560 6.57 -19.25 38.29
N ARG A 561 6.72 -20.58 38.24
CA ARG A 561 7.77 -21.31 38.98
C ARG A 561 9.18 -20.82 38.63
N LEU A 562 9.46 -20.59 37.34
CA LEU A 562 10.75 -20.09 36.88
C LEU A 562 10.97 -18.65 37.37
N TRP A 563 9.95 -17.82 37.29
CA TRP A 563 10.00 -16.44 37.75
C TRP A 563 10.25 -16.33 39.26
N GLU A 564 9.52 -17.08 40.08
CA GLU A 564 9.71 -17.14 41.53
C GLU A 564 11.13 -17.59 41.88
N TYR A 565 11.59 -18.67 41.25
CA TYR A 565 12.91 -19.23 41.51
C TYR A 565 14.02 -18.25 41.13
N THR A 566 13.96 -17.70 39.92
CA THR A 566 14.98 -16.78 39.41
C THR A 566 14.95 -15.43 40.14
N THR A 567 13.79 -14.99 40.64
CA THR A 567 13.68 -13.80 41.52
C THR A 567 14.29 -14.06 42.88
N ARG A 568 13.94 -15.18 43.53
CA ARG A 568 14.45 -15.57 44.85
C ARG A 568 15.98 -15.64 44.88
N PHE A 569 16.58 -16.22 43.82
CA PHE A 569 18.03 -16.41 43.72
C PHE A 569 18.73 -15.31 42.89
N LYS A 570 18.03 -14.24 42.49
CA LYS A 570 18.56 -13.12 41.69
C LYS A 570 19.31 -13.57 40.41
N LEU A 571 18.75 -14.56 39.73
CA LEU A 571 19.35 -15.16 38.52
C LEU A 571 19.03 -14.40 37.23
N LEU A 572 17.99 -13.56 37.25
CA LEU A 572 17.64 -12.69 36.13
C LEU A 572 18.57 -11.48 36.10
N LYS A 573 19.35 -11.37 35.03
CA LYS A 573 20.18 -10.18 34.78
C LYS A 573 19.63 -9.40 33.59
N LYS A 574 19.57 -8.07 33.74
CA LYS A 574 19.40 -7.18 32.60
C LYS A 574 20.78 -6.94 32.00
N SER A 575 21.00 -7.53 30.83
CA SER A 575 22.25 -7.43 30.10
C SER A 575 21.97 -6.97 28.68
N ARG A 576 22.88 -6.19 28.10
CA ARG A 576 22.89 -5.88 26.69
C ARG A 576 23.69 -6.94 25.96
N TYR A 577 23.07 -7.61 24.98
CA TYR A 577 23.74 -8.57 24.11
C TYR A 577 23.81 -8.06 22.68
N ILE A 578 24.98 -8.18 22.04
CA ILE A 578 25.13 -8.03 20.60
C ILE A 578 24.69 -9.34 19.96
N LEU A 579 23.66 -9.29 19.13
CA LEU A 579 23.11 -10.47 18.46
C LEU A 579 23.93 -10.77 17.20
N ILE A 580 24.41 -12.00 17.11
CA ILE A 580 25.07 -12.51 15.90
C ILE A 580 24.05 -13.23 15.04
#